data_AF-A0A5C5VRG4-F1
#
_entry.id   AF-A0A5C5VRG4-F1
#
_cell.length_a   1.000
_cell.length_b   1.000
_cell.length_c   1.000
_cell.angle_alpha   90.00
_cell.angle_beta   90.00
_cell.angle_gamma   90.00
#
_symmetry.space_group_name_H-M   'P 1'
#
loop_
_entity.id
_entity.type
_entity.pdbx_description
1 polymer ?
#
loop_
_entity_poly.entity_id
_entity_poly.type
_entity_poly.pdbx_seq_one_letter_code
_entity_poly.pdbx_strand_id
1 'polypeptide(L)'
;MAAAAAALVIAGCQRLTPPSAFETCWGRVEDRNLENGEWSVRVTQSRQAALHDHVITCVVTKDSEIYVNDLLRPIDAVQVGDDVQVVLYAEAAGPERYVVSTAQVRKDLPPPPLPKLAGQ
;
A
#
# COMPACT_ATOMS: atom_id res chain seq x y z
N MET A 1 32.10 51.73 -23.90
CA MET A 1 32.18 50.72 -22.82
C MET A 1 30.75 50.28 -22.52
N ALA A 2 30.34 49.12 -23.03
CA ALA A 2 29.00 48.58 -22.82
C ALA A 2 29.10 47.45 -21.77
N ALA A 3 28.37 47.60 -20.68
CA ALA A 3 28.32 46.64 -19.59
C ALA A 3 27.50 45.42 -20.02
N ALA A 4 28.10 44.23 -19.95
CA ALA A 4 27.41 42.96 -20.14
C ALA A 4 26.70 42.58 -18.83
N ALA A 5 25.37 42.60 -18.84
CA ALA A 5 24.57 42.08 -17.74
C ALA A 5 24.55 40.54 -17.83
N ALA A 6 25.24 39.87 -16.91
CA ALA A 6 25.19 38.43 -16.78
C ALA A 6 23.86 38.02 -16.14
N ALA A 7 22.96 37.42 -16.93
CA ALA A 7 21.75 36.79 -16.41
C ALA A 7 22.12 35.46 -15.74
N LEU A 8 22.06 35.41 -14.40
CA LEU A 8 22.10 34.16 -13.66
C LEU A 8 20.80 33.38 -13.92
N VAL A 9 20.88 32.33 -14.73
CA VAL A 9 19.79 31.36 -14.87
C VAL A 9 19.88 30.39 -13.70
N ILE A 10 18.94 30.49 -12.76
CA ILE A 10 18.78 29.51 -11.67
C ILE A 10 18.28 28.21 -12.32
N ALA A 11 19.21 27.28 -12.54
CA ALA A 11 18.93 25.96 -13.06
C ALA A 11 18.10 25.15 -12.05
N GLY A 12 16.82 24.98 -12.38
CA GLY A 12 16.10 23.72 -12.25
C GLY A 12 15.81 23.22 -10.84
N CYS A 13 14.70 23.66 -10.25
CA CYS A 13 13.91 22.74 -9.44
C CYS A 13 13.51 21.57 -10.35
N GLN A 14 14.11 20.39 -10.15
CA GLN A 14 13.60 19.17 -10.76
C GLN A 14 12.15 19.01 -10.27
N ARG A 15 11.18 19.16 -11.17
CA ARG A 15 9.82 18.73 -10.88
C ARG A 15 9.87 17.23 -10.71
N LEU A 16 9.81 16.77 -9.47
CA LEU A 16 9.49 15.38 -9.18
C LEU A 16 8.15 15.12 -9.86
N THR A 17 8.16 14.25 -10.86
CA THR A 17 6.92 13.75 -11.46
C THR A 17 6.12 13.13 -10.31
N PRO A 18 4.87 13.55 -10.07
CA PRO A 18 4.07 12.93 -9.03
C PRO A 18 4.00 11.42 -9.31
N PRO A 19 3.98 10.57 -8.27
CA PRO A 19 3.71 9.15 -8.46
C PRO A 19 2.41 9.00 -9.26
N SER A 20 2.33 7.91 -10.04
CA SER A 20 1.12 7.59 -10.82
C SER A 20 -0.14 7.72 -9.94
N ALA A 21 -1.29 8.01 -10.55
CA ALA A 21 -2.55 8.13 -9.82
C ALA A 21 -2.74 6.98 -8.82
N PHE A 22 -2.96 7.31 -7.55
CA PHE A 22 -3.28 6.32 -6.52
C PHE A 22 -4.58 5.61 -6.90
N GLU A 23 -4.59 4.29 -6.71
CA GLU A 23 -5.72 3.42 -6.97
C GLU A 23 -6.08 2.67 -5.69
N THR A 24 -7.37 2.35 -5.53
CA THR A 24 -7.86 1.53 -4.42
C THR A 24 -8.38 0.21 -4.96
N CYS A 25 -7.90 -0.89 -4.39
CA CYS A 25 -8.42 -2.21 -4.69
C CYS A 25 -8.72 -3.02 -3.42
N TRP A 26 -9.65 -3.94 -3.56
CA TRP A 26 -9.99 -4.95 -2.57
C TRP A 26 -9.62 -6.31 -3.12
N GLY A 27 -9.19 -7.19 -2.24
CA GLY A 27 -8.78 -8.51 -2.65
C GLY A 27 -8.40 -9.38 -1.46
N ARG A 28 -7.81 -10.52 -1.79
CA ARG A 28 -7.34 -11.50 -0.82
C ARG A 28 -5.85 -11.72 -0.99
N VAL A 29 -5.11 -11.77 0.12
CA VAL A 29 -3.67 -12.08 0.09
C VAL A 29 -3.49 -13.56 -0.28
N GLU A 30 -2.84 -13.84 -1.40
CA GLU A 30 -2.55 -15.21 -1.85
C GLU A 30 -1.15 -15.67 -1.48
N ASP A 31 -0.20 -14.75 -1.44
CA ASP A 31 1.18 -15.02 -1.08
C ASP A 31 1.82 -13.80 -0.40
N ARG A 32 2.87 -14.04 0.39
CA ARG A 32 3.66 -12.99 1.03
C ARG A 32 5.12 -13.41 1.19
N ASN A 33 6.01 -12.50 0.85
CA ASN A 33 7.43 -12.58 1.18
C ASN A 33 7.81 -11.40 2.09
N LEU A 34 8.05 -11.70 3.36
CA LEU A 34 8.37 -10.68 4.36
C LEU A 34 9.81 -10.17 4.24
N GLU A 35 10.71 -10.90 3.58
CA GLU A 35 12.11 -10.51 3.42
C GLU A 35 12.26 -9.33 2.46
N ASN A 36 11.43 -9.28 1.42
CA ASN A 36 11.43 -8.23 0.41
C ASN A 36 10.18 -7.33 0.45
N GLY A 37 9.23 -7.61 1.36
CA GLY A 37 8.01 -6.83 1.51
C GLY A 37 6.98 -7.05 0.39
N GLU A 38 7.08 -8.13 -0.38
CA GLU A 38 6.15 -8.40 -1.49
C GLU A 38 4.91 -9.17 -1.01
N TRP A 39 3.73 -8.72 -1.43
CA TRP A 39 2.45 -9.43 -1.29
C TRP A 39 1.88 -9.72 -2.67
N SER A 40 1.31 -10.90 -2.87
CA SER A 40 0.45 -11.19 -4.01
C SER A 40 -1.00 -11.07 -3.57
N VAL A 41 -1.77 -10.19 -4.24
CA VAL A 41 -3.18 -9.95 -3.90
C VAL A 41 -4.04 -10.31 -5.10
N ARG A 42 -4.95 -11.27 -4.92
CA ARG A 42 -6.03 -11.51 -5.89
C ARG A 42 -7.09 -10.44 -5.71
N VAL A 43 -7.19 -9.55 -6.68
CA VAL A 43 -8.11 -8.42 -6.66
C VAL A 43 -9.53 -8.91 -6.97
N THR A 44 -10.46 -8.63 -6.08
CA THR A 44 -11.90 -8.92 -6.25
C THR A 44 -12.69 -7.67 -6.62
N GLN A 45 -12.15 -6.47 -6.34
CA GLN A 45 -12.78 -5.20 -6.68
C GLN A 45 -11.72 -4.12 -6.89
N SER A 46 -11.86 -3.30 -7.93
CA SER A 46 -11.01 -2.13 -8.19
C SER A 46 -11.81 -1.10 -9.00
N ARG A 47 -11.42 0.18 -8.96
CA ARG A 47 -11.99 1.18 -9.88
C ARG A 47 -11.43 1.01 -11.29
N GLN A 48 -10.19 0.52 -11.41
CA GLN A 48 -9.61 0.13 -12.68
C GLN A 48 -10.08 -1.27 -13.08
N ALA A 49 -10.90 -1.34 -14.12
CA ALA A 49 -11.39 -2.61 -14.66
C ALA A 49 -10.25 -3.57 -15.05
N ALA A 50 -9.09 -3.04 -15.44
CA ALA A 50 -7.91 -3.84 -15.79
C ALA A 50 -7.32 -4.64 -14.62
N LEU A 51 -7.61 -4.28 -13.37
CA LEU A 51 -7.11 -4.98 -12.19
C LEU A 51 -8.10 -6.01 -11.66
N HIS A 52 -9.35 -5.99 -12.11
CA HIS A 52 -10.38 -6.87 -11.57
C HIS A 52 -10.10 -8.34 -11.91
N ASP A 53 -10.15 -9.23 -10.92
CA ASP A 53 -9.86 -10.67 -11.03
C ASP A 53 -8.40 -11.01 -11.42
N HIS A 54 -7.49 -10.04 -11.29
CA HIS A 54 -6.06 -10.25 -11.48
C HIS A 54 -5.33 -10.44 -10.16
N VAL A 55 -4.25 -11.21 -10.19
CA VAL A 55 -3.28 -11.26 -9.09
C VAL A 55 -2.24 -10.19 -9.36
N ILE A 56 -2.14 -9.22 -8.45
CA ILE A 56 -1.17 -8.13 -8.53
C ILE A 56 -0.03 -8.35 -7.53
N THR A 57 1.17 -7.90 -7.89
CA THR A 57 2.30 -7.85 -6.97
C THR A 57 2.35 -6.49 -6.30
N CYS A 58 2.16 -6.50 -4.99
CA CYS A 58 2.19 -5.34 -4.13
C CYS A 58 3.53 -5.29 -3.38
N VAL A 59 4.20 -4.14 -3.39
CA VAL A 59 5.41 -3.89 -2.60
C VAL A 59 5.03 -3.04 -1.40
N VAL A 60 5.22 -3.59 -0.22
CA VAL A 60 5.02 -2.91 1.05
C VAL A 60 6.37 -2.39 1.52
N THR A 61 6.44 -1.09 1.75
CA THR A 61 7.65 -0.39 2.17
C THR A 61 7.55 0.01 3.64
N LYS A 62 8.65 0.53 4.20
CA LYS A 62 8.66 1.11 5.54
C LYS A 62 7.71 2.30 5.72
N ASP A 63 7.32 2.96 4.62
CA ASP A 63 6.44 4.12 4.61
C ASP A 63 4.97 3.71 4.43
N SER A 64 4.71 2.41 4.25
CA SER A 64 3.36 1.85 4.12
C SER A 64 2.68 1.73 5.48
N GLU A 65 1.45 2.19 5.58
CA GLU A 65 0.64 2.05 6.80
C GLU A 65 -0.25 0.81 6.71
N ILE A 66 -0.18 -0.07 7.70
CA ILE A 66 -0.98 -1.30 7.73
C ILE A 66 -1.88 -1.29 8.94
N TYR A 67 -3.19 -1.34 8.71
CA TYR A 67 -4.21 -1.38 9.74
C TYR A 67 -4.86 -2.76 9.76
N VAL A 68 -4.83 -3.44 10.90
CA VAL A 68 -5.56 -4.69 11.12
C VAL A 68 -6.64 -4.41 12.15
N ASN A 69 -7.92 -4.47 11.74
CA ASN A 69 -9.06 -4.06 12.57
C ASN A 69 -8.83 -2.68 13.22
N ASP A 70 -8.53 -1.68 12.37
CA ASP A 70 -8.29 -0.27 12.73
C ASP A 70 -7.08 0.02 13.62
N LEU A 71 -6.26 -0.99 13.93
CA LEU A 71 -5.02 -0.83 14.68
C LEU A 71 -3.82 -0.84 13.74
N LEU A 72 -2.92 0.15 13.89
CA LEU A 72 -1.65 0.16 13.16
C LEU A 72 -0.81 -1.05 13.58
N ARG A 73 -0.36 -1.83 12.59
CA ARG A 73 0.39 -3.07 12.79
C ARG A 73 1.59 -3.17 11.84
N PRO A 74 2.60 -3.97 12.21
CA PRO A 74 3.67 -4.36 11.30
C PRO A 74 3.19 -5.28 10.17
N ILE A 75 4.02 -5.39 9.13
CA ILE A 75 3.78 -6.22 7.91
C ILE A 75 3.56 -7.70 8.20
N ASP A 76 4.19 -8.25 9.24
CA ASP A 76 4.07 -9.66 9.63
C ASP A 76 2.68 -10.02 10.20
N ALA A 77 1.87 -9.04 10.57
CA ALA A 77 0.51 -9.24 11.07
C ALA A 77 -0.48 -9.69 9.98
N VAL A 78 -0.18 -9.42 8.70
CA VAL A 78 -1.02 -9.75 7.54
C VAL A 78 -0.68 -11.14 7.03
N GLN A 79 -1.63 -12.04 6.96
CA GLN A 79 -1.47 -13.45 6.64
C GLN A 79 -2.05 -13.79 5.26
N VAL A 80 -1.58 -14.89 4.68
CA VAL A 80 -2.23 -15.47 3.49
C VAL A 80 -3.66 -15.85 3.85
N GLY A 81 -4.59 -15.49 2.96
CA GLY A 81 -6.02 -15.69 3.14
C GLY A 81 -6.76 -14.52 3.79
N ASP A 82 -6.05 -13.50 4.28
CA ASP A 82 -6.67 -12.27 4.79
C ASP A 82 -7.33 -11.47 3.65
N ASP A 83 -8.49 -10.90 3.93
CA ASP A 83 -9.14 -9.92 3.05
C ASP A 83 -8.56 -8.54 3.32
N VAL A 84 -8.16 -7.86 2.25
CA VAL A 84 -7.44 -6.60 2.30
C VAL A 84 -8.03 -5.57 1.33
N GLN A 85 -8.10 -4.33 1.80
CA GLN A 85 -8.27 -3.14 0.98
C GLN A 85 -6.95 -2.39 0.94
N VAL A 86 -6.38 -2.17 -0.24
CA VAL A 86 -5.12 -1.44 -0.40
C VAL A 86 -5.31 -0.17 -1.21
N VAL A 87 -4.58 0.87 -0.82
CA VAL A 87 -4.33 2.07 -1.60
C VAL A 87 -2.91 1.98 -2.13
N LEU A 88 -2.76 2.01 -3.44
CA LEU A 88 -1.49 1.71 -4.11
C LEU A 88 -1.25 2.62 -5.31
N TYR A 89 -0.03 2.64 -5.82
CA TYR A 89 0.32 3.31 -7.07
C TYR A 89 1.32 2.46 -7.86
N ALA A 90 1.30 2.57 -9.19
CA ALA A 90 2.21 1.83 -10.05
C ALA A 90 3.63 2.40 -9.93
N GLU A 91 4.61 1.52 -9.78
CA GLU A 91 6.02 1.91 -9.83
C GLU A 91 6.42 2.23 -11.27
N ALA A 92 6.96 3.42 -11.51
CA ALA A 92 7.21 3.93 -12.86
C ALA A 92 8.32 3.20 -13.64
N ALA A 93 9.15 2.38 -12.98
CA ALA A 93 10.42 1.88 -13.53
C ALA A 93 10.59 0.35 -13.48
N GLY A 94 9.53 -0.42 -13.26
CA GLY A 94 9.61 -1.87 -13.05
C GLY A 94 8.57 -2.70 -13.81
N PRO A 95 8.67 -4.05 -13.75
CA PRO A 95 7.54 -4.93 -14.06
C PRO A 95 6.32 -4.51 -13.22
N GLU A 96 5.09 -4.83 -13.65
CA GLU A 96 3.82 -4.42 -13.01
C GLU A 96 3.80 -4.67 -11.49
N ARG A 97 4.31 -3.69 -10.74
CA ARG A 97 4.50 -3.68 -9.30
C ARG A 97 3.82 -2.45 -8.77
N TYR A 98 3.04 -2.66 -7.72
CA TYR A 98 2.27 -1.61 -7.08
C TYR A 98 2.82 -1.36 -5.71
N VAL A 99 3.22 -0.12 -5.43
CA VAL A 99 3.68 0.25 -4.09
C VAL A 99 2.46 0.55 -3.24
N VAL A 100 2.37 -0.12 -2.09
CA VAL A 100 1.28 0.07 -1.13
C VAL A 100 1.55 1.32 -0.32
N SER A 101 0.60 2.25 -0.32
CA SER A 101 0.59 3.39 0.60
C SER A 101 -0.10 3.02 1.91
N THR A 102 -1.26 2.39 1.82
CA THR A 102 -2.06 1.99 2.98
C THR A 102 -2.73 0.64 2.72
N ALA A 103 -2.78 -0.22 3.72
CA ALA A 103 -3.52 -1.47 3.70
C ALA A 103 -4.46 -1.54 4.91
N GLN A 104 -5.73 -1.86 4.67
CA GLN A 104 -6.70 -2.20 5.70
C GLN A 104 -7.05 -3.68 5.60
N VAL A 105 -6.82 -4.41 6.67
CA VAL A 105 -7.08 -5.84 6.79
C VAL A 105 -8.19 -6.05 7.81
N ARG A 106 -9.22 -6.77 7.41
CA ARG A 106 -10.29 -7.21 8.30
C ARG A 106 -10.03 -8.63 8.74
N LYS A 107 -10.01 -8.85 10.06
CA LYS A 107 -9.91 -10.18 10.65
C LYS A 107 -11.11 -10.43 11.54
N ASP A 108 -11.69 -11.60 11.39
CA ASP A 108 -12.65 -12.12 12.35
C ASP A 108 -11.90 -12.45 13.65
N LEU A 109 -11.97 -11.53 14.61
CA LEU A 109 -11.49 -11.79 15.96
C LEU A 109 -12.60 -12.48 16.76
N PRO A 110 -12.26 -13.46 17.61
CA PRO A 110 -13.25 -13.99 18.54
C PRO A 110 -13.77 -12.83 19.41
N PRO A 111 -15.06 -12.87 19.78
CA PRO A 111 -15.61 -11.87 20.69
C PRO A 111 -14.76 -11.83 21.98
N PRO A 112 -14.56 -10.65 22.58
CA PRO A 112 -13.78 -10.53 23.79
C PRO A 112 -14.36 -11.46 24.87
N PRO A 113 -13.51 -12.09 25.71
CA PRO A 113 -13.98 -12.93 26.78
C PRO A 113 -14.90 -12.13 27.70
N LEU A 114 -16.03 -12.72 28.09
CA LEU A 114 -16.94 -12.07 29.03
C LEU A 114 -16.19 -11.72 30.32
N PRO A 115 -16.43 -10.52 30.91
CA PRO A 115 -15.87 -10.18 32.20
C PRO A 115 -16.19 -11.28 33.21
N LYS A 116 -15.18 -11.76 33.94
CA LYS A 116 -15.43 -12.62 35.09
C LYS A 116 -16.20 -11.77 36.11
N LEU A 117 -17.48 -12.05 36.29
CA LEU A 117 -18.26 -11.47 37.37
C LEU A 117 -17.59 -11.91 38.67
N ALA A 118 -17.02 -10.96 39.41
CA ALA A 118 -16.44 -11.23 40.72
C ALA A 118 -17.59 -11.61 41.67
N GLY A 119 -17.70 -12.90 42.03
CA GLY A 119 -18.60 -13.36 43.11
C GLY A 119 -19.59 -14.46 42.75
N GLN A 120 -19.14 -15.58 42.18
CA GLN A 120 -19.78 -16.88 42.39
C GLN A 120 -18.78 -17.84 43.02
#